data_AF-A0A1H1KVC7-F1
#
_entry.id   AF-A0A1H1KVC7-F1
#
_cell.length_a   1.000
_cell.length_b   1.000
_cell.length_c   1.000
_cell.angle_alpha   90.00
_cell.angle_beta   90.00
_cell.angle_gamma   90.00
#
_symmetry.space_group_name_H-M   'P 1'
#
loop_
_entity.id
_entity.type
_entity.pdbx_description
1 polymer ?
#
loop_
_entity_poly.entity_id
_entity_poly.type
_entity_poly.pdbx_seq_one_letter_code
_entity_poly.pdbx_strand_id
1 'polypeptide(L)'
;MAGHGSKGCLKGCLAVFLALVVLSALITIVPVIGMIAFCAGMWFLTRRAWRQAADAHPDAPVVQSLLRISPGARKTMAALAYGILAILLASASVLGTPTSTSARVDTNSKVAATSKDSAKARAKTAKRPAGRHEGNGKKNKSDRQASGAAAKETGEGAGEKSDDDPGRRLVVRYLDVGQGDATMVEFPDGKTMVIDAGREGGQTVSSALARDGRTRIDWLVETHPDADHIGGLPDVIRANDIGSVWAPRCNHSTHAYTRFLEAVAAKNLQIDEAYAGRQIASGDGYAIDVTWPRQGATYSDSNDYSVVILVTYGQNTFLFTGDAPVEALEQCATGHVDVLKASHHGSASGTDAPLAQRLTPRIAVLSYGLGNSYGHPAQTVLDALAAAGATVYGTGAQGTVTVTSDEHDLSVSTERQGTVQAQSTDAGAGSSSLDEGGTTGGQAAPAQTEAAQPQPSSPSDQEEVVYVAPSGTKYHAKGCRTLSRSKVVTSMPRSQAEAQGYTACKVCGG
;
A
#
# COMPACT_ATOMS: atom_id res chain seq x y z
N MET A 1 4.43 -56.07 50.33
CA MET A 1 4.09 -55.30 49.10
C MET A 1 3.51 -53.95 49.51
N ALA A 2 4.27 -52.86 49.38
CA ALA A 2 3.81 -51.49 49.62
C ALA A 2 4.67 -50.53 48.79
N GLY A 3 4.07 -49.61 48.04
CA GLY A 3 4.86 -48.62 47.28
C GLY A 3 4.30 -48.03 45.98
N HIS A 4 3.04 -48.28 45.59
CA HIS A 4 2.49 -47.78 44.31
C HIS A 4 1.27 -46.84 44.39
N GLY A 5 0.69 -46.59 45.58
CA GLY A 5 -0.55 -45.79 45.70
C GLY A 5 -0.40 -44.26 45.72
N SER A 6 0.75 -43.71 46.13
CA SER A 6 0.86 -42.28 46.47
C SER A 6 0.95 -41.32 45.27
N LYS A 7 1.67 -41.71 44.19
CA LYS A 7 2.00 -40.79 43.08
C LYS A 7 0.81 -40.43 42.17
N GLY A 8 -0.24 -41.25 42.14
CA GLY A 8 -1.46 -40.96 41.38
C GLY A 8 -2.32 -39.88 42.04
N CYS A 9 -2.48 -39.95 43.36
CA CYS A 9 -3.32 -39.02 44.12
C CYS A 9 -2.81 -37.57 44.02
N LEU A 10 -1.50 -37.35 44.19
CA LEU A 10 -0.90 -36.01 44.11
C LEU A 10 -1.08 -35.35 42.73
N LYS A 11 -1.00 -36.13 41.64
CA LYS A 11 -1.24 -35.62 40.28
C LYS A 11 -2.71 -35.24 40.06
N GLY A 12 -3.64 -36.02 40.60
CA GLY A 12 -5.08 -35.69 40.58
C GLY A 12 -5.38 -34.39 41.33
N CYS A 13 -4.87 -34.23 42.55
CA CYS A 13 -5.06 -33.02 43.35
C CYS A 13 -4.47 -31.77 42.66
N LEU A 14 -3.28 -31.88 42.04
CA LEU A 14 -2.67 -30.76 41.31
C LEU A 14 -3.47 -30.37 40.07
N ALA A 15 -4.00 -31.34 39.33
CA ALA A 15 -4.85 -31.07 38.16
C ALA A 15 -6.16 -30.35 38.56
N VAL A 16 -6.81 -30.78 39.64
CA VAL A 16 -8.00 -30.11 40.18
C VAL A 16 -7.68 -28.69 40.66
N PHE A 17 -6.55 -28.49 41.37
CA PHE A 17 -6.12 -27.17 41.81
C PHE A 17 -5.87 -26.22 40.62
N LEU A 18 -5.14 -26.66 39.59
CA LEU A 18 -4.90 -25.87 38.39
C LEU A 18 -6.20 -25.55 37.63
N ALA A 19 -7.14 -26.50 37.53
CA ALA A 19 -8.45 -26.26 36.93
C ALA A 19 -9.26 -25.19 37.70
N LEU A 20 -9.21 -25.19 39.04
CA LEU A 20 -9.86 -24.17 39.87
C LEU A 20 -9.20 -22.80 39.74
N VAL A 21 -7.87 -22.73 39.61
CA VAL A 21 -7.15 -21.47 39.34
C VAL A 21 -7.52 -20.90 37.96
N VAL A 22 -7.56 -21.74 36.92
CA VAL A 22 -8.00 -21.31 35.57
C VAL A 22 -9.45 -20.86 35.58
N LEU A 23 -10.35 -21.59 36.27
CA LEU A 23 -11.75 -21.20 36.38
C LEU A 23 -11.91 -19.86 37.12
N SER A 24 -11.15 -19.63 38.20
CA SER A 24 -11.14 -18.35 38.93
C SER A 24 -10.60 -17.19 38.08
N ALA A 25 -9.57 -17.44 37.26
CA ALA A 25 -9.06 -16.48 36.29
C ALA A 25 -10.10 -16.16 35.20
N LEU A 26 -10.82 -17.15 34.68
CA LEU A 26 -11.88 -16.93 33.69
C LEU A 26 -13.06 -16.13 34.26
N ILE A 27 -13.49 -16.45 35.49
CA ILE A 27 -14.57 -15.73 36.20
C ILE A 27 -14.22 -14.25 36.43
N THR A 28 -12.93 -13.92 36.60
CA THR A 28 -12.48 -12.54 36.84
C THR A 28 -12.11 -11.77 35.57
N ILE A 29 -11.51 -12.43 34.57
CA ILE A 29 -11.04 -11.79 33.34
C ILE A 29 -12.18 -11.55 32.34
N VAL A 30 -13.10 -12.50 32.17
CA VAL A 30 -14.17 -12.40 31.15
C VAL A 30 -15.09 -11.17 31.36
N PRO A 31 -15.56 -10.85 32.58
CA PRO A 31 -16.35 -9.63 32.82
C PRO A 31 -15.58 -8.34 32.53
N VAL A 32 -14.27 -8.30 32.86
CA VAL A 32 -13.42 -7.13 32.60
C VAL A 32 -13.25 -6.91 31.10
N ILE A 33 -13.01 -7.96 30.31
CA ILE A 33 -12.96 -7.87 28.84
C ILE A 33 -14.31 -7.40 28.27
N GLY A 34 -15.43 -7.97 28.75
CA GLY A 34 -16.77 -7.57 28.32
C GLY A 34 -17.08 -6.10 28.60
N MET A 35 -16.66 -5.59 29.76
CA MET A 35 -16.84 -4.19 30.15
C MET A 35 -15.94 -3.23 29.34
N ILE A 36 -14.69 -3.62 29.03
CA ILE A 36 -13.82 -2.84 28.13
C ILE A 36 -14.43 -2.77 26.72
N ALA A 37 -14.94 -3.89 26.20
CA ALA A 37 -15.63 -3.94 24.90
C ALA A 37 -16.90 -3.07 24.90
N PHE A 38 -17.67 -3.07 25.99
CA PHE A 38 -18.84 -2.22 26.16
C PHE A 38 -18.49 -0.72 26.17
N CYS A 39 -17.46 -0.31 26.93
CA CYS A 39 -16.98 1.07 26.93
C CYS A 39 -16.45 1.52 25.56
N ALA A 40 -15.75 0.64 24.83
CA ALA A 40 -15.34 0.91 23.45
C ALA A 40 -16.55 1.08 22.51
N GLY A 41 -17.58 0.23 22.66
CA GLY A 41 -18.84 0.36 21.93
C GLY A 41 -19.56 1.69 22.20
N MET A 42 -19.65 2.12 23.46
CA MET A 42 -20.19 3.43 23.84
C MET A 42 -19.38 4.59 23.25
N TRP A 43 -18.04 4.49 23.20
CA TRP A 43 -17.20 5.50 22.56
C TRP A 43 -17.49 5.63 21.06
N PHE A 44 -17.64 4.51 20.33
CA PHE A 44 -18.05 4.54 18.92
C PHE A 44 -19.46 5.11 18.72
N LEU A 45 -20.42 4.75 19.58
CA LEU A 45 -21.80 5.26 19.53
C LEU A 45 -21.87 6.77 19.77
N THR A 46 -21.22 7.28 20.81
CA THR A 46 -21.21 8.72 21.11
C THR A 46 -20.40 9.52 20.09
N ARG A 47 -19.30 8.98 19.56
CA ARG A 47 -18.55 9.57 18.43
C ARG A 47 -19.41 9.65 17.16
N ARG A 48 -20.26 8.65 16.90
CA ARG A 48 -21.21 8.64 15.77
C ARG A 48 -22.32 9.67 15.98
N ALA A 49 -22.93 9.71 17.18
CA ALA A 49 -23.96 10.68 17.52
C ALA A 49 -23.44 12.13 17.47
N TRP A 50 -22.22 12.38 17.95
CA TRP A 50 -21.57 13.69 17.87
C TRP A 50 -21.32 14.12 16.42
N ARG A 51 -20.87 13.21 15.54
CA ARG A 51 -20.74 13.49 14.10
C ARG A 51 -22.08 13.88 13.49
N GLN A 52 -23.12 13.05 13.69
CA GLN A 52 -24.47 13.35 13.19
C GLN A 52 -25.02 14.68 13.69
N ALA A 53 -24.76 15.06 14.94
CA ALA A 53 -25.15 16.35 15.50
C ALA A 53 -24.34 17.53 14.92
N ALA A 54 -23.04 17.34 14.68
CA ALA A 54 -22.18 18.35 14.05
C ALA A 54 -22.53 18.55 12.56
N ASP A 55 -22.85 17.48 11.84
CA ASP A 55 -23.26 17.51 10.43
C ASP A 55 -24.67 18.14 10.26
N ALA A 56 -25.55 17.95 11.25
CA ALA A 56 -26.90 18.55 11.25
C ALA A 56 -26.91 20.04 11.65
N HIS A 57 -25.97 20.47 12.50
CA HIS A 57 -25.91 21.83 13.05
C HIS A 57 -24.46 22.37 13.05
N PRO A 58 -23.83 22.57 11.87
CA PRO A 58 -22.43 23.00 11.78
C PRO A 58 -22.18 24.38 12.40
N ASP A 59 -23.17 25.27 12.36
CA ASP A 59 -23.07 26.64 12.89
C ASP A 59 -23.32 26.74 14.40
N ALA A 60 -23.66 25.63 15.07
CA ALA A 60 -23.91 25.64 16.51
C ALA A 60 -22.63 26.07 17.27
N PRO A 61 -22.71 27.04 18.21
CA PRO A 61 -21.52 27.56 18.90
C PRO A 61 -20.67 26.49 19.60
N VAL A 62 -21.31 25.43 20.10
CA VAL A 62 -20.63 24.27 20.71
C VAL A 62 -19.88 23.42 19.68
N VAL A 63 -20.41 23.25 18.47
CA VAL A 63 -19.76 22.52 17.37
C VAL A 63 -18.55 23.31 16.89
N GLN A 64 -18.71 24.59 16.61
CA GLN A 64 -17.62 25.50 16.23
C GLN A 64 -16.51 25.56 17.28
N SER A 65 -16.86 25.62 18.57
CA SER A 65 -15.87 25.62 19.66
C SER A 65 -15.10 24.29 19.75
N LEU A 66 -15.75 23.15 19.53
CA LEU A 66 -15.10 21.84 19.51
C LEU A 66 -14.28 21.59 18.25
N LEU A 67 -14.67 22.13 17.10
CA LEU A 67 -13.93 22.00 15.84
C LEU A 67 -12.57 22.71 15.88
N ARG A 68 -12.45 23.82 16.62
CA ARG A 68 -11.18 24.53 16.88
C ARG A 68 -10.16 23.69 17.65
N ILE A 69 -10.60 22.65 18.36
CA ILE A 69 -9.70 21.72 19.05
C ILE A 69 -9.17 20.71 18.03
N SER A 70 -7.85 20.48 18.04
CA SER A 70 -7.23 19.58 17.04
C SER A 70 -7.84 18.17 17.07
N PRO A 71 -7.90 17.46 15.92
CA PRO A 71 -8.45 16.10 15.88
C PRO A 71 -7.76 15.12 16.83
N GLY A 72 -6.47 15.32 17.11
CA GLY A 72 -5.72 14.56 18.12
C GLY A 72 -6.21 14.84 19.55
N ALA A 73 -6.30 16.11 19.93
CA ALA A 73 -6.74 16.51 21.27
C ALA A 73 -8.21 16.10 21.57
N ARG A 74 -9.09 16.13 20.56
CA ARG A 74 -10.46 15.58 20.70
C ARG A 74 -10.47 14.08 20.96
N LYS A 75 -9.60 13.30 20.28
CA LYS A 75 -9.48 11.86 20.50
C LYS A 75 -8.95 11.55 21.90
N THR A 76 -7.93 12.26 22.39
CA THR A 76 -7.34 12.02 23.73
C THR A 76 -8.30 12.38 24.87
N MET A 77 -8.99 13.52 24.81
CA MET A 77 -10.00 13.87 25.82
C MET A 77 -11.13 12.83 25.92
N ALA A 78 -11.64 12.35 24.78
CA ALA A 78 -12.65 11.31 24.75
C ALA A 78 -12.12 9.98 25.32
N ALA A 79 -10.91 9.57 24.93
CA ALA A 79 -10.28 8.34 25.44
C ALA A 79 -10.07 8.38 26.96
N LEU A 80 -9.66 9.54 27.51
CA LEU A 80 -9.52 9.74 28.95
C LEU A 80 -10.87 9.62 29.68
N ALA A 81 -11.93 10.22 29.17
CA ALA A 81 -13.27 10.14 29.77
C ALA A 81 -13.80 8.69 29.83
N TYR A 82 -13.63 7.92 28.75
CA TYR A 82 -14.03 6.51 28.72
C TYR A 82 -13.09 5.59 29.54
N GLY A 83 -11.80 5.91 29.62
CA GLY A 83 -10.86 5.23 30.52
C GLY A 83 -11.24 5.41 32.00
N ILE A 84 -11.57 6.63 32.41
CA ILE A 84 -12.07 6.93 33.76
C ILE A 84 -13.39 6.18 34.03
N LEU A 85 -14.34 6.19 33.10
CA LEU A 85 -15.60 5.45 33.23
C LEU A 85 -15.37 3.94 33.40
N ALA A 86 -14.46 3.34 32.62
CA ALA A 86 -14.12 1.92 32.74
C ALA A 86 -13.49 1.59 34.11
N ILE A 87 -12.60 2.45 34.63
CA ILE A 87 -12.01 2.30 35.97
C ILE A 87 -13.08 2.38 37.07
N LEU A 88 -14.02 3.33 36.96
CA LEU A 88 -15.12 3.47 37.92
C LEU A 88 -16.04 2.24 37.92
N LEU A 89 -16.44 1.74 36.75
CA LEU A 89 -17.27 0.53 36.63
C LEU A 89 -16.55 -0.73 37.13
N ALA A 90 -15.22 -0.83 36.91
CA ALA A 90 -14.39 -1.89 37.50
C ALA A 90 -14.42 -1.84 39.03
N SER A 91 -14.25 -0.65 39.62
CA SER A 91 -14.21 -0.49 41.08
C SER A 91 -15.55 -0.76 41.78
N ALA A 92 -16.68 -0.43 41.14
CA ALA A 92 -18.02 -0.73 41.65
C ALA A 92 -18.29 -2.23 41.74
N SER A 93 -17.68 -3.03 40.83
CA SER A 93 -17.84 -4.49 40.78
C SER A 93 -17.16 -5.22 41.95
N VAL A 94 -16.23 -4.57 42.66
CA VAL A 94 -15.48 -5.16 43.80
C VAL A 94 -16.18 -4.95 45.15
N LEU A 95 -17.05 -3.93 45.25
CA LEU A 95 -17.74 -3.56 46.50
C LEU A 95 -19.12 -4.24 46.67
N GLY A 96 -19.54 -5.06 45.70
CA GLY A 96 -20.90 -5.62 45.61
C GLY A 96 -21.15 -6.96 46.32
N THR A 97 -20.32 -7.40 47.27
CA THR A 97 -20.59 -8.62 48.05
C THR A 97 -21.14 -8.28 49.44
N PRO A 98 -22.42 -8.59 49.75
CA PRO A 98 -22.92 -8.45 51.11
C PRO A 98 -22.29 -9.53 51.99
N THR A 99 -21.46 -9.12 52.95
CA THR A 99 -20.92 -10.02 53.97
C THR A 99 -22.03 -10.49 54.89
N SER A 100 -22.51 -11.72 54.69
CA SER A 100 -23.38 -12.37 55.65
C SER A 100 -22.63 -12.58 56.97
N THR A 101 -23.16 -11.99 58.03
CA THR A 101 -22.72 -12.25 59.41
C THR A 101 -22.85 -13.74 59.73
N SER A 102 -21.75 -14.39 60.09
CA SER A 102 -21.74 -15.64 60.84
C SER A 102 -20.94 -15.47 62.13
N ALA A 103 -21.32 -16.20 63.16
CA ALA A 103 -21.06 -15.85 64.54
C ALA A 103 -19.63 -16.11 65.02
N ARG A 104 -19.25 -15.38 66.08
CA ARG A 104 -18.19 -15.78 67.01
C ARG A 104 -18.38 -17.25 67.44
N VAL A 105 -17.29 -18.01 67.42
CA VAL A 105 -17.02 -19.01 68.47
C VAL A 105 -15.58 -18.79 68.94
N ASP A 106 -15.45 -18.15 70.10
CA ASP A 106 -14.18 -18.10 70.82
C ASP A 106 -13.87 -19.49 71.39
N THR A 107 -12.73 -20.08 71.04
CA THR A 107 -12.03 -20.97 71.97
C THR A 107 -10.54 -20.65 71.99
N ASN A 108 -10.05 -20.45 73.21
CA ASN A 108 -8.70 -19.96 73.53
C ASN A 108 -7.82 -21.17 73.90
N SER A 109 -6.61 -21.26 73.37
CA SER A 109 -5.56 -22.08 73.98
C SER A 109 -4.17 -21.48 73.75
N LYS A 110 -3.50 -21.14 74.86
CA LYS A 110 -2.13 -20.62 74.90
C LYS A 110 -1.11 -21.76 74.94
N VAL A 111 -0.07 -21.66 74.11
CA VAL A 111 1.35 -21.89 74.48
C VAL A 111 2.15 -21.00 73.50
N ALA A 112 2.84 -19.92 73.89
CA ALA A 112 4.13 -19.85 74.59
C ALA A 112 5.20 -20.79 73.98
N ALA A 113 6.46 -20.42 73.75
CA ALA A 113 7.16 -19.12 73.70
C ALA A 113 8.54 -19.37 73.03
N THR A 114 9.38 -18.33 72.85
CA THR A 114 10.86 -18.41 72.61
C THR A 114 11.35 -19.08 71.30
N SER A 115 12.48 -18.73 70.68
CA SER A 115 13.44 -17.62 70.90
C SER A 115 14.42 -17.46 69.73
N LYS A 116 14.88 -16.20 69.53
CA LYS A 116 16.26 -15.77 69.26
C LYS A 116 17.06 -16.23 68.01
N ASP A 117 17.66 -15.19 67.41
CA ASP A 117 19.06 -15.06 66.98
C ASP A 117 19.71 -16.09 66.06
N SER A 118 20.18 -15.63 64.88
CA SER A 118 21.61 -15.29 64.72
C SER A 118 21.94 -14.63 63.38
N ALA A 119 22.80 -13.62 63.42
CA ALA A 119 23.36 -12.96 62.24
C ALA A 119 24.87 -13.24 62.09
N LYS A 120 25.35 -13.37 60.83
CA LYS A 120 26.69 -13.02 60.31
C LYS A 120 26.78 -13.48 58.84
N ALA A 121 27.23 -12.73 57.82
CA ALA A 121 28.16 -11.59 57.68
C ALA A 121 29.66 -11.93 57.58
N ARG A 122 30.15 -12.06 56.33
CA ARG A 122 31.51 -11.79 55.79
C ARG A 122 31.44 -11.99 54.26
N ALA A 123 31.81 -11.12 53.32
CA ALA A 123 32.66 -9.92 53.23
C ALA A 123 34.17 -10.15 53.01
N LYS A 124 34.72 -9.43 52.01
CA LYS A 124 36.13 -9.14 51.65
C LYS A 124 36.86 -10.16 50.73
N THR A 125 37.74 -9.78 49.79
CA THR A 125 38.16 -8.47 49.19
C THR A 125 39.04 -8.74 47.93
N ALA A 126 39.14 -7.75 47.02
CA ALA A 126 40.17 -7.42 45.99
C ALA A 126 41.42 -8.34 45.79
N LYS A 127 42.13 -8.35 44.63
CA LYS A 127 42.85 -7.16 44.07
C LYS A 127 43.50 -7.43 42.70
N ARG A 128 43.65 -6.35 41.90
CA ARG A 128 44.55 -6.19 40.72
C ARG A 128 46.04 -6.29 41.14
N PRO A 129 47.01 -6.53 40.23
CA PRO A 129 47.61 -5.41 39.48
C PRO A 129 48.10 -5.75 38.05
N ALA A 130 48.82 -4.80 37.43
CA ALA A 130 49.35 -4.82 36.06
C ALA A 130 50.86 -4.46 36.02
N GLY A 131 51.50 -4.72 34.87
CA GLY A 131 52.85 -4.29 34.45
C GLY A 131 53.21 -5.04 33.16
N ARG A 132 53.59 -4.46 32.00
CA ARG A 132 54.53 -3.38 31.62
C ARG A 132 56.01 -3.82 31.61
N HIS A 133 56.63 -3.99 30.43
CA HIS A 133 57.66 -3.06 29.87
C HIS A 133 58.26 -3.47 28.50
N GLU A 134 58.78 -2.46 27.76
CA GLU A 134 59.93 -2.38 26.79
C GLU A 134 60.39 -3.62 25.97
N GLY A 135 60.90 -3.57 24.71
CA GLY A 135 61.32 -2.51 23.76
C GLY A 135 61.79 -3.18 22.42
N ASN A 136 62.68 -2.69 21.52
CA ASN A 136 63.35 -1.39 21.28
C ASN A 136 64.13 -1.35 19.92
N GLY A 137 63.70 -0.56 18.92
CA GLY A 137 64.58 0.18 17.95
C GLY A 137 65.32 -0.48 16.76
N LYS A 138 65.17 0.12 15.55
CA LYS A 138 66.12 0.34 14.40
C LYS A 138 65.36 0.28 13.04
N LYS A 139 65.32 1.31 12.17
CA LYS A 139 66.35 2.05 11.36
C LYS A 139 66.80 1.37 10.05
N ASN A 140 66.27 1.86 8.92
CA ASN A 140 66.91 2.27 7.63
C ASN A 140 65.82 2.29 6.54
N LYS A 141 65.55 3.35 5.75
CA LYS A 141 66.37 4.12 4.77
C LYS A 141 66.98 3.28 3.63
N SER A 142 66.42 3.41 2.43
CA SER A 142 67.17 3.90 1.24
C SER A 142 66.24 4.24 0.08
N ASP A 143 66.57 5.32 -0.61
CA ASP A 143 65.88 5.86 -1.79
C ASP A 143 66.08 5.01 -3.05
N ARG A 144 65.23 5.22 -4.06
CA ARG A 144 65.71 5.56 -5.42
C ARG A 144 64.63 6.22 -6.27
N GLN A 145 64.98 7.40 -6.78
CA GLN A 145 64.22 8.24 -7.71
C GLN A 145 65.05 8.39 -8.98
N ALA A 146 64.46 8.15 -10.14
CA ALA A 146 64.88 8.63 -11.47
C ALA A 146 63.76 8.23 -12.47
N SER A 147 62.89 9.11 -12.95
CA SER A 147 63.09 10.27 -13.85
C SER A 147 63.34 9.88 -15.30
N GLY A 148 62.37 10.20 -16.18
CA GLY A 148 62.43 9.97 -17.62
C GLY A 148 61.22 10.56 -18.34
N ALA A 149 61.19 11.88 -18.52
CA ALA A 149 60.31 12.57 -19.47
C ALA A 149 60.92 12.46 -20.89
N ALA A 150 60.29 12.81 -22.02
CA ALA A 150 59.05 13.56 -22.31
C ALA A 150 58.57 13.27 -23.76
N ALA A 151 57.59 14.04 -24.25
CA ALA A 151 57.00 14.11 -25.61
C ALA A 151 56.05 12.94 -25.97
N LYS A 152 54.75 13.13 -26.29
CA LYS A 152 53.95 14.21 -26.94
C LYS A 152 53.96 14.19 -28.48
N GLU A 153 53.09 13.34 -29.02
CA GLU A 153 52.23 13.60 -30.20
C GLU A 153 50.83 13.08 -29.80
N THR A 154 49.77 13.88 -29.67
CA THR A 154 48.93 14.48 -30.73
C THR A 154 48.51 13.49 -31.80
N GLY A 155 47.48 12.70 -31.49
CA GLY A 155 46.67 11.96 -32.45
C GLY A 155 45.22 12.08 -32.04
N GLU A 156 44.50 13.03 -32.61
CA GLU A 156 43.04 13.08 -32.50
C GLU A 156 42.45 11.85 -33.16
N GLY A 157 41.73 11.08 -32.34
CA GLY A 157 41.04 9.86 -32.70
C GLY A 157 39.83 9.72 -31.79
N ALA A 158 38.94 10.70 -31.85
CA ALA A 158 37.60 10.57 -31.31
C ALA A 158 36.90 9.47 -32.11
N GLY A 159 37.05 8.23 -31.64
CA GLY A 159 36.21 7.14 -32.10
C GLY A 159 34.81 7.42 -31.64
N GLU A 160 33.97 7.94 -32.53
CA GLU A 160 32.52 7.81 -32.43
C GLU A 160 32.24 6.33 -32.18
N LYS A 161 31.84 6.02 -30.94
CA LYS A 161 31.25 4.73 -30.63
C LYS A 161 29.90 4.74 -31.33
N SER A 162 29.73 3.85 -32.30
CA SER A 162 28.46 3.65 -32.98
C SER A 162 27.33 3.41 -31.97
N ASP A 163 26.20 4.12 -32.13
CA ASP A 163 25.01 4.03 -31.27
C ASP A 163 24.32 2.64 -31.27
N ASP A 164 24.84 1.70 -32.08
CA ASP A 164 24.33 0.35 -32.25
C ASP A 164 25.01 -0.69 -31.31
N ASP A 165 25.60 -0.25 -30.18
CA ASP A 165 26.03 -1.17 -29.11
C ASP A 165 24.81 -1.64 -28.30
N PRO A 166 24.37 -2.91 -28.41
CA PRO A 166 23.22 -3.39 -27.67
C PRO A 166 23.42 -3.37 -26.14
N GLY A 167 24.66 -3.19 -25.66
CA GLY A 167 25.00 -3.01 -24.25
C GLY A 167 24.76 -1.61 -23.68
N ARG A 168 24.32 -0.62 -24.46
CA ARG A 168 24.05 0.76 -23.97
C ARG A 168 22.57 1.15 -24.05
N ARG A 169 21.68 0.23 -23.66
CA ARG A 169 20.23 0.50 -23.67
C ARG A 169 19.58 0.17 -22.34
N LEU A 170 18.68 1.05 -21.91
CA LEU A 170 17.71 0.78 -20.85
C LEU A 170 16.46 0.17 -21.48
N VAL A 171 16.00 -0.99 -20.99
CA VAL A 171 14.80 -1.65 -21.50
C VAL A 171 13.79 -1.83 -20.37
N VAL A 172 12.65 -1.14 -20.48
CA VAL A 172 11.55 -1.18 -19.51
C VAL A 172 10.41 -2.01 -20.09
N ARG A 173 10.03 -3.10 -19.43
CA ARG A 173 8.89 -3.94 -19.80
C ARG A 173 7.80 -3.86 -18.73
N TYR A 174 6.66 -3.31 -19.11
CA TYR A 174 5.41 -3.34 -18.36
C TYR A 174 4.68 -4.62 -18.75
N LEU A 175 4.68 -5.61 -17.86
CA LEU A 175 4.25 -6.99 -18.17
C LEU A 175 2.73 -7.13 -18.11
N ASP A 176 2.13 -7.88 -19.04
CA ASP A 176 0.72 -8.27 -18.94
C ASP A 176 0.54 -9.34 -17.84
N VAL A 177 0.16 -8.89 -16.65
CA VAL A 177 -0.19 -9.72 -15.49
C VAL A 177 -1.70 -9.70 -15.20
N GLY A 178 -2.51 -9.29 -16.18
CA GLY A 178 -3.93 -9.02 -16.00
C GLY A 178 -4.15 -7.76 -15.17
N GLN A 179 -5.05 -7.82 -14.18
CA GLN A 179 -5.27 -6.70 -13.26
C GLN A 179 -4.17 -6.64 -12.21
N GLY A 180 -3.35 -5.60 -12.28
CA GLY A 180 -2.23 -5.33 -11.38
C GLY A 180 -0.99 -4.82 -12.12
N ASP A 181 0.04 -4.51 -11.34
CA ASP A 181 1.31 -3.99 -11.86
C ASP A 181 2.44 -5.03 -11.75
N ALA A 182 3.24 -5.14 -12.82
CA ALA A 182 4.54 -5.77 -12.78
C ALA A 182 5.44 -5.13 -13.85
N THR A 183 6.57 -4.55 -13.43
CA THR A 183 7.51 -3.89 -14.33
C THR A 183 8.91 -4.46 -14.15
N MET A 184 9.58 -4.79 -15.26
CA MET A 184 10.98 -5.21 -15.28
C MET A 184 11.81 -4.15 -16.01
N VAL A 185 12.88 -3.67 -15.37
CA VAL A 185 13.81 -2.68 -15.93
C VAL A 185 15.19 -3.31 -16.04
N GLU A 186 15.68 -3.45 -17.27
CA GLU A 186 17.04 -3.89 -17.56
C GLU A 186 17.93 -2.68 -17.82
N PHE A 187 19.05 -2.62 -17.12
CA PHE A 187 20.01 -1.52 -17.19
C PHE A 187 21.18 -1.83 -18.14
N PRO A 188 21.83 -0.79 -18.70
CA PRO A 188 22.99 -0.94 -19.60
C PRO A 188 24.12 -1.79 -19.01
N ASP A 189 24.39 -1.67 -17.71
CA ASP A 189 25.43 -2.43 -17.01
C ASP A 189 25.03 -3.88 -16.68
N GLY A 190 23.93 -4.36 -17.27
CA GLY A 190 23.44 -5.74 -17.17
C GLY A 190 22.56 -6.01 -15.95
N LYS A 191 22.44 -5.06 -15.03
CA LYS A 191 21.61 -5.19 -13.82
C LYS A 191 20.12 -5.17 -14.13
N THR A 192 19.30 -5.67 -13.21
CA THR A 192 17.85 -5.72 -13.37
C THR A 192 17.11 -5.28 -12.11
N MET A 193 16.18 -4.34 -12.27
CA MET A 193 15.18 -4.01 -11.27
C MET A 193 13.84 -4.65 -11.62
N VAL A 194 13.10 -5.12 -10.63
CA VAL A 194 11.69 -5.51 -10.77
C VAL A 194 10.87 -4.68 -9.78
N ILE A 195 9.80 -4.05 -10.28
CA ILE A 195 8.85 -3.27 -9.49
C ILE A 195 7.51 -4.01 -9.55
N ASP A 196 7.05 -4.49 -8.40
CA ASP A 196 5.84 -5.31 -8.24
C ASP A 196 5.80 -6.59 -9.13
N ALA A 197 4.78 -7.43 -8.95
CA ALA A 197 4.66 -8.72 -9.63
C ALA A 197 3.21 -9.19 -9.86
N GLY A 198 2.24 -8.27 -9.88
CA GLY A 198 0.83 -8.57 -10.08
C GLY A 198 0.21 -9.37 -8.93
N ARG A 199 -1.05 -9.78 -9.11
CA ARG A 199 -1.74 -10.70 -8.17
C ARG A 199 -1.19 -12.13 -8.23
N GLU A 200 -0.97 -12.62 -9.44
CA GLU A 200 -0.49 -13.98 -9.73
C GLU A 200 0.66 -13.96 -10.77
N GLY A 201 1.23 -12.78 -11.04
CA GLY A 201 2.20 -12.54 -12.10
C GLY A 201 3.61 -13.07 -11.84
N GLY A 202 3.86 -13.79 -10.74
CA GLY A 202 5.20 -14.27 -10.37
C GLY A 202 5.83 -15.21 -11.39
N GLN A 203 5.01 -16.03 -12.06
CA GLN A 203 5.47 -16.85 -13.19
C GLN A 203 5.72 -15.99 -14.44
N THR A 204 4.91 -14.97 -14.73
CA THR A 204 5.10 -14.05 -15.85
C THR A 204 6.43 -13.30 -15.71
N VAL A 205 6.70 -12.71 -14.54
CA VAL A 205 7.96 -12.03 -14.20
C VAL A 205 9.15 -12.99 -14.34
N SER A 206 9.08 -14.18 -13.74
CA SER A 206 10.18 -15.16 -13.79
C SER A 206 10.42 -15.70 -15.21
N SER A 207 9.37 -15.80 -16.04
CA SER A 207 9.49 -16.20 -17.44
C SER A 207 10.08 -15.09 -18.31
N ALA A 208 9.76 -13.82 -18.02
CA ALA A 208 10.36 -12.68 -18.69
C ALA A 208 11.86 -12.58 -18.37
N LEU A 209 12.25 -12.65 -17.09
CA LEU A 209 13.63 -12.70 -16.63
C LEU A 209 14.41 -13.83 -17.34
N ALA A 210 13.88 -15.06 -17.33
CA ALA A 210 14.52 -16.20 -17.98
C ALA A 210 14.64 -16.05 -19.51
N ARG A 211 13.61 -15.50 -20.18
CA ARG A 211 13.60 -15.23 -21.63
C ARG A 211 14.64 -14.18 -22.02
N ASP A 212 14.86 -13.18 -21.18
CA ASP A 212 15.84 -12.11 -21.37
C ASP A 212 17.22 -12.44 -20.73
N GLY A 213 17.44 -13.68 -20.30
CA GLY A 213 18.73 -14.16 -19.77
C GLY A 213 19.11 -13.61 -18.38
N ARG A 214 18.18 -12.98 -17.67
CA ARG A 214 18.39 -12.34 -16.37
C ARG A 214 18.26 -13.36 -15.25
N THR A 215 19.38 -13.69 -14.60
CA THR A 215 19.44 -14.69 -13.49
C THR A 215 19.43 -14.05 -12.10
N ARG A 216 19.57 -12.72 -12.02
CA ARG A 216 19.57 -11.91 -10.80
C ARG A 216 18.58 -10.75 -10.96
N ILE A 217 17.88 -10.44 -9.88
CA ILE A 217 17.19 -9.17 -9.68
C ILE A 217 18.03 -8.38 -8.66
N ASP A 218 18.73 -7.34 -9.09
CA ASP A 218 19.59 -6.52 -8.23
C ASP A 218 18.76 -5.73 -7.21
N TRP A 219 17.60 -5.22 -7.67
CA TRP A 219 16.66 -4.45 -6.86
C TRP A 219 15.24 -4.95 -7.09
N LEU A 220 14.64 -5.56 -6.07
CA LEU A 220 13.21 -5.89 -6.06
C LEU A 220 12.49 -4.80 -5.27
N VAL A 221 11.51 -4.12 -5.87
CA VAL A 221 10.73 -3.07 -5.22
C VAL A 221 9.28 -3.50 -5.06
N GLU A 222 8.77 -3.39 -3.84
CA GLU A 222 7.36 -3.41 -3.49
C GLU A 222 6.87 -1.95 -3.42
N THR A 223 5.87 -1.56 -4.21
CA THR A 223 5.36 -0.19 -4.14
C THR A 223 4.46 0.03 -2.92
N HIS A 224 3.50 -0.85 -2.70
CA HIS A 224 2.56 -0.83 -1.58
C HIS A 224 1.90 -2.22 -1.41
N PRO A 225 1.33 -2.57 -0.23
CA PRO A 225 1.08 -3.96 0.15
C PRO A 225 -0.20 -4.59 -0.43
N ASP A 226 -0.77 -4.00 -1.48
CA ASP A 226 -2.00 -4.43 -2.10
C ASP A 226 -1.77 -5.62 -3.04
N ALA A 227 -2.76 -6.52 -3.05
CA ALA A 227 -2.51 -7.89 -3.51
C ALA A 227 -2.25 -8.00 -5.02
N ASP A 228 -2.73 -7.06 -5.82
CA ASP A 228 -2.47 -6.91 -7.25
C ASP A 228 -1.12 -6.23 -7.58
N HIS A 229 -0.34 -5.87 -6.57
CA HIS A 229 1.07 -5.48 -6.70
C HIS A 229 1.97 -6.58 -6.16
N ILE A 230 1.71 -7.03 -4.94
CA ILE A 230 2.64 -7.89 -4.19
C ILE A 230 2.35 -9.39 -4.29
N GLY A 231 1.21 -9.79 -4.85
CA GLY A 231 0.73 -11.18 -4.83
C GLY A 231 1.68 -12.18 -5.49
N GLY A 232 2.34 -11.78 -6.58
CA GLY A 232 3.35 -12.57 -7.27
C GLY A 232 4.77 -12.49 -6.68
N LEU A 233 5.09 -11.48 -5.85
CA LEU A 233 6.45 -11.28 -5.31
C LEU A 233 6.99 -12.49 -4.52
N PRO A 234 6.18 -13.21 -3.71
CA PRO A 234 6.64 -14.42 -3.02
C PRO A 234 7.22 -15.49 -3.96
N ASP A 235 6.70 -15.61 -5.17
CA ASP A 235 7.15 -16.59 -6.17
C ASP A 235 8.39 -16.08 -6.91
N VAL A 236 8.42 -14.79 -7.27
CA VAL A 236 9.61 -14.12 -7.83
C VAL A 236 10.80 -14.24 -6.89
N ILE A 237 10.61 -13.92 -5.60
CA ILE A 237 11.64 -14.04 -4.56
C ILE A 237 12.13 -15.48 -4.46
N ARG A 238 11.23 -16.47 -4.47
CA ARG A 238 11.63 -17.89 -4.35
C ARG A 238 12.42 -18.37 -5.58
N ALA A 239 11.99 -18.01 -6.79
CA ALA A 239 12.59 -18.48 -8.04
C ALA A 239 13.96 -17.83 -8.39
N ASN A 240 14.18 -16.55 -8.05
CA ASN A 240 15.32 -15.77 -8.57
C ASN A 240 16.35 -15.41 -7.48
N ASP A 241 17.60 -15.12 -7.85
CA ASP A 241 18.57 -14.50 -6.92
C ASP A 241 18.24 -13.01 -6.76
N ILE A 242 18.20 -12.51 -5.52
CA ILE A 242 17.78 -11.15 -5.18
C ILE A 242 18.94 -10.42 -4.52
N GLY A 243 19.32 -9.24 -5.02
CA GLY A 243 20.32 -8.38 -4.43
C GLY A 243 19.80 -7.65 -3.19
N SER A 244 18.79 -6.81 -3.38
CA SER A 244 18.14 -6.03 -2.31
C SER A 244 16.63 -5.99 -2.52
N VAL A 245 15.88 -5.87 -1.42
CA VAL A 245 14.42 -5.70 -1.42
C VAL A 245 14.11 -4.33 -0.84
N TRP A 246 13.33 -3.52 -1.56
CA TRP A 246 12.94 -2.17 -1.17
C TRP A 246 11.43 -2.10 -1.01
N ALA A 247 10.95 -1.48 0.07
CA ALA A 247 9.53 -1.36 0.38
C ALA A 247 9.24 -0.11 1.23
N PRO A 248 8.01 0.43 1.23
CA PRO A 248 7.65 1.51 2.14
C PRO A 248 7.50 0.97 3.57
N ARG A 249 7.45 1.86 4.56
CA ARG A 249 7.08 1.50 5.95
C ARG A 249 5.56 1.33 6.11
N CYS A 250 4.96 0.47 5.28
CA CYS A 250 3.53 0.15 5.32
C CYS A 250 3.32 -1.29 5.82
N ASN A 251 2.83 -1.45 7.05
CA ASN A 251 2.44 -2.76 7.57
C ASN A 251 0.99 -3.08 7.18
N HIS A 252 0.75 -4.28 6.65
CA HIS A 252 -0.60 -4.75 6.34
C HIS A 252 -0.89 -6.14 6.95
N SER A 253 -2.16 -6.52 7.04
CA SER A 253 -2.58 -7.82 7.62
C SER A 253 -3.17 -8.78 6.57
N THR A 254 -2.92 -8.55 5.29
CA THR A 254 -3.35 -9.44 4.20
C THR A 254 -2.50 -10.69 4.13
N HIS A 255 -3.09 -11.75 3.55
CA HIS A 255 -2.35 -12.97 3.24
C HIS A 255 -1.20 -12.69 2.26
N ALA A 256 -1.41 -11.85 1.24
CA ALA A 256 -0.37 -11.46 0.29
C ALA A 256 0.85 -10.83 0.98
N TYR A 257 0.64 -9.88 1.89
CA TYR A 257 1.71 -9.23 2.65
C TYR A 257 2.44 -10.22 3.58
N THR A 258 1.69 -11.10 4.24
CA THR A 258 2.28 -12.18 5.06
C THR A 258 3.18 -13.09 4.22
N ARG A 259 2.72 -13.50 3.03
CA ARG A 259 3.47 -14.35 2.09
C ARG A 259 4.71 -13.67 1.52
N PHE A 260 4.67 -12.35 1.33
CA PHE A 260 5.83 -11.55 0.93
C PHE A 260 6.90 -11.56 2.02
N LEU A 261 6.53 -11.21 3.26
CA LEU A 261 7.45 -11.25 4.40
C LEU A 261 8.03 -12.65 4.65
N GLU A 262 7.21 -13.71 4.53
CA GLU A 262 7.68 -15.11 4.59
C GLU A 262 8.74 -15.42 3.54
N ALA A 263 8.57 -14.97 2.29
CA ALA A 263 9.50 -15.23 1.20
C ALA A 263 10.83 -14.47 1.38
N VAL A 264 10.77 -13.20 1.80
CA VAL A 264 11.95 -12.39 2.17
C VAL A 264 12.73 -13.07 3.29
N ALA A 265 12.05 -13.44 4.38
CA ALA A 265 12.66 -14.11 5.53
C ALA A 265 13.26 -15.48 5.17
N ALA A 266 12.59 -16.27 4.32
CA ALA A 266 13.08 -17.58 3.87
C ALA A 266 14.39 -17.51 3.07
N LYS A 267 14.69 -16.37 2.42
CA LYS A 267 15.98 -16.11 1.76
C LYS A 267 16.98 -15.33 2.63
N ASN A 268 16.67 -15.06 3.89
CA ASN A 268 17.44 -14.21 4.80
C ASN A 268 17.69 -12.78 4.26
N LEU A 269 16.81 -12.30 3.37
CA LEU A 269 16.88 -10.96 2.82
C LEU A 269 16.47 -9.94 3.89
N GLN A 270 16.95 -8.71 3.75
CA GLN A 270 16.48 -7.56 4.53
C GLN A 270 15.65 -6.65 3.61
N ILE A 271 14.75 -5.88 4.21
CA ILE A 271 13.94 -4.88 3.51
C ILE A 271 14.55 -3.50 3.81
N ASP A 272 15.04 -2.85 2.75
CA ASP A 272 15.45 -1.45 2.76
C ASP A 272 14.22 -0.54 2.69
N GLU A 273 14.10 0.40 3.62
CA GLU A 273 12.98 1.35 3.63
C GLU A 273 13.11 2.34 2.47
N ALA A 274 12.17 2.28 1.52
CA ALA A 274 12.03 3.25 0.44
C ALA A 274 11.28 4.50 0.94
N TYR A 275 11.89 5.67 0.75
CA TYR A 275 11.30 6.97 1.05
C TYR A 275 11.97 8.08 0.23
N ALA A 276 11.26 9.19 0.07
CA ALA A 276 11.65 10.39 -0.67
C ALA A 276 13.07 10.86 -0.31
N GLY A 277 13.94 10.96 -1.32
CA GLY A 277 15.35 11.37 -1.18
C GLY A 277 16.32 10.21 -0.94
N ARG A 278 15.87 8.95 -0.97
CA ARG A 278 16.76 7.79 -1.12
C ARG A 278 17.06 7.56 -2.59
N GLN A 279 18.33 7.30 -2.90
CA GLN A 279 18.72 6.68 -4.16
C GLN A 279 18.85 5.17 -3.94
N ILE A 280 18.21 4.37 -4.80
CA ILE A 280 18.34 2.91 -4.82
C ILE A 280 19.70 2.54 -5.40
N ALA A 281 20.07 3.17 -6.53
CA ALA A 281 21.37 3.04 -7.17
C ALA A 281 21.62 4.15 -8.20
N SER A 282 22.87 4.22 -8.65
CA SER A 282 23.31 4.91 -9.88
C SER A 282 24.40 4.08 -10.56
N GLY A 283 24.60 4.29 -11.86
CA GLY A 283 25.50 3.51 -12.71
C GLY A 283 25.94 4.26 -13.97
N ASP A 284 26.35 3.55 -15.02
CA ASP A 284 26.75 4.17 -16.30
C ASP A 284 25.52 4.80 -16.96
N GLY A 285 25.45 6.13 -16.92
CA GLY A 285 24.37 6.94 -17.50
C GLY A 285 23.05 6.99 -16.73
N TYR A 286 22.83 6.18 -15.68
CA TYR A 286 21.54 6.10 -14.98
C TYR A 286 21.57 6.41 -13.47
N ALA A 287 20.42 6.85 -12.96
CA ALA A 287 20.10 6.98 -11.53
C ALA A 287 18.69 6.45 -11.24
N ILE A 288 18.48 5.87 -10.06
CA ILE A 288 17.21 5.31 -9.58
C ILE A 288 16.87 5.98 -8.24
N ASP A 289 16.02 7.01 -8.27
CA ASP A 289 15.70 7.84 -7.11
C ASP A 289 14.26 7.59 -6.62
N VAL A 290 14.08 7.45 -5.31
CA VAL A 290 12.77 7.38 -4.66
C VAL A 290 12.29 8.80 -4.35
N THR A 291 11.14 9.20 -4.89
CA THR A 291 10.56 10.53 -4.70
C THR A 291 9.41 10.54 -3.68
N TRP A 292 8.83 9.39 -3.36
CA TRP A 292 7.74 9.19 -2.39
C TRP A 292 7.78 7.73 -1.87
N PRO A 293 7.29 7.38 -0.65
CA PRO A 293 6.61 8.19 0.36
C PRO A 293 7.52 9.15 1.15
N ARG A 294 6.95 10.13 1.85
CA ARG A 294 7.72 11.01 2.74
C ARG A 294 8.33 10.21 3.89
N GLN A 295 9.60 10.46 4.21
CA GLN A 295 10.29 9.79 5.32
C GLN A 295 9.54 9.98 6.65
N GLY A 296 9.27 8.88 7.35
CA GLY A 296 8.62 8.91 8.67
C GLY A 296 7.16 9.38 8.67
N ALA A 297 6.54 9.53 7.50
CA ALA A 297 5.11 9.81 7.40
C ALA A 297 4.26 8.59 7.81
N THR A 298 2.98 8.82 8.06
CA THR A 298 2.01 7.76 8.32
C THR A 298 0.72 8.15 7.64
N TYR A 299 0.26 7.27 6.76
CA TYR A 299 -0.96 7.45 5.98
C TYR A 299 -2.05 6.48 6.42
N SER A 300 -3.30 6.75 6.01
CA SER A 300 -4.45 5.92 6.37
C SER A 300 -4.83 4.90 5.30
N ASP A 301 -4.44 5.16 4.06
CA ASP A 301 -4.62 4.27 2.91
C ASP A 301 -3.28 3.59 2.59
N SER A 302 -3.29 2.40 1.97
CA SER A 302 -2.07 1.73 1.51
C SER A 302 -1.51 2.42 0.26
N ASN A 303 -2.36 2.95 -0.61
CA ASN A 303 -1.96 3.55 -1.87
C ASN A 303 -1.16 4.85 -1.65
N ASP A 304 -1.43 5.57 -0.56
CA ASP A 304 -0.64 6.72 -0.09
C ASP A 304 0.84 6.35 0.20
N TYR A 305 1.16 5.08 0.49
CA TYR A 305 2.54 4.62 0.73
C TYR A 305 3.30 4.24 -0.54
N SER A 306 2.64 4.20 -1.70
CA SER A 306 3.21 3.77 -2.99
C SER A 306 4.60 4.35 -3.23
N VAL A 307 5.62 3.48 -3.35
CA VAL A 307 6.98 3.91 -3.69
C VAL A 307 6.98 4.49 -5.11
N VAL A 308 7.16 5.81 -5.22
CA VAL A 308 7.30 6.49 -6.50
C VAL A 308 8.80 6.55 -6.84
N ILE A 309 9.15 6.02 -8.00
CA ILE A 309 10.53 5.89 -8.48
C ILE A 309 10.69 6.72 -9.74
N LEU A 310 11.69 7.61 -9.74
CA LEU A 310 12.21 8.26 -10.93
C LEU A 310 13.48 7.53 -11.37
N VAL A 311 13.46 6.96 -12.57
CA VAL A 311 14.68 6.51 -13.25
C VAL A 311 15.06 7.54 -14.31
N THR A 312 16.26 8.10 -14.18
CA THR A 312 16.87 8.94 -15.22
C THR A 312 17.89 8.11 -15.97
N TYR A 313 17.88 8.13 -17.30
CA TYR A 313 18.91 7.52 -18.14
C TYR A 313 19.25 8.43 -19.32
N GLY A 314 20.46 9.02 -19.29
CA GLY A 314 20.85 10.05 -20.23
C GLY A 314 19.96 11.29 -20.11
N GLN A 315 19.26 11.64 -21.19
CA GLN A 315 18.24 12.70 -21.24
C GLN A 315 16.83 12.18 -20.92
N ASN A 316 16.59 10.87 -21.00
CA ASN A 316 15.27 10.26 -20.84
C ASN A 316 14.94 9.99 -19.36
N THR A 317 13.67 10.14 -19.02
CA THR A 317 13.14 9.99 -17.66
C THR A 317 11.90 9.08 -17.60
N PHE A 318 11.87 8.19 -16.62
CA PHE A 318 10.83 7.20 -16.42
C PHE A 318 10.27 7.33 -14.99
N LEU A 319 8.97 7.59 -14.87
CA LEU A 319 8.30 7.73 -13.57
C LEU A 319 7.38 6.52 -13.31
N PHE A 320 7.72 5.73 -12.30
CA PHE A 320 6.92 4.61 -11.81
C PHE A 320 6.18 5.05 -10.55
N THR A 321 4.86 5.06 -10.61
CA THR A 321 4.00 5.75 -9.62
C THR A 321 3.34 4.83 -8.59
N GLY A 322 3.43 3.51 -8.74
CA GLY A 322 2.56 2.56 -8.03
C GLY A 322 1.09 2.98 -8.19
N ASP A 323 0.37 3.05 -7.06
CA ASP A 323 -1.00 3.55 -6.99
C ASP A 323 -1.10 4.88 -6.23
N ALA A 324 0.00 5.65 -6.18
CA ALA A 324 0.07 6.93 -5.49
C ALA A 324 -1.07 7.87 -5.96
N PRO A 325 -1.89 8.43 -5.05
CA PRO A 325 -2.97 9.32 -5.43
C PRO A 325 -2.42 10.64 -6.00
N VAL A 326 -3.26 11.38 -6.73
CA VAL A 326 -2.87 12.68 -7.33
C VAL A 326 -2.27 13.62 -6.28
N GLU A 327 -2.84 13.68 -5.08
CA GLU A 327 -2.34 14.52 -3.98
C GLU A 327 -0.91 14.16 -3.54
N ALA A 328 -0.48 12.91 -3.69
CA ALA A 328 0.90 12.49 -3.45
C ALA A 328 1.80 12.88 -4.63
N LEU A 329 1.36 12.59 -5.85
CA LEU A 329 2.12 12.86 -7.07
C LEU A 329 2.35 14.36 -7.32
N GLU A 330 1.40 15.23 -6.98
CA GLU A 330 1.58 16.69 -7.02
C GLU A 330 2.75 17.19 -6.16
N GLN A 331 3.18 16.40 -5.16
CA GLN A 331 4.25 16.77 -4.21
C GLN A 331 5.62 16.17 -4.57
N CYS A 332 5.66 15.09 -5.35
CA CYS A 332 6.89 14.34 -5.64
C CYS A 332 7.24 14.23 -7.13
N ALA A 333 6.28 14.42 -8.03
CA ALA A 333 6.44 14.32 -9.47
C ALA A 333 6.49 15.74 -10.08
N THR A 334 7.71 16.29 -10.19
CA THR A 334 7.92 17.69 -10.60
C THR A 334 8.65 17.80 -11.94
N GLY A 335 8.05 18.51 -12.89
CA GLY A 335 8.65 18.79 -14.20
C GLY A 335 8.33 17.73 -15.25
N HIS A 336 9.00 17.82 -16.40
CA HIS A 336 8.84 16.88 -17.50
C HIS A 336 9.24 15.45 -17.09
N VAL A 337 8.47 14.46 -17.54
CA VAL A 337 8.89 13.05 -17.57
C VAL A 337 8.65 12.50 -18.97
N ASP A 338 9.56 11.73 -19.54
CA ASP A 338 9.36 11.19 -20.90
C ASP A 338 8.35 10.03 -20.91
N VAL A 339 8.47 9.14 -19.93
CA VAL A 339 7.69 7.90 -19.82
C VAL A 339 7.01 7.82 -18.46
N LEU A 340 5.68 7.91 -18.44
CA LEU A 340 4.87 7.80 -17.24
C LEU A 340 4.22 6.42 -17.15
N LYS A 341 4.50 5.64 -16.09
CA LYS A 341 3.54 4.64 -15.63
C LYS A 341 2.37 5.39 -15.01
N ALA A 342 1.18 5.33 -15.61
CA ALA A 342 0.00 5.94 -15.00
C ALA A 342 -0.28 5.27 -13.63
N SER A 343 -0.73 6.07 -12.67
CA SER A 343 -0.98 5.57 -11.33
C SER A 343 -2.29 4.78 -11.26
N HIS A 344 -2.33 3.78 -10.37
CA HIS A 344 -3.57 3.12 -9.95
C HIS A 344 -4.37 2.56 -11.14
N HIS A 345 -3.66 1.85 -12.02
CA HIS A 345 -4.20 1.20 -13.23
C HIS A 345 -4.91 2.14 -14.23
N GLY A 346 -4.77 3.46 -14.08
CA GLY A 346 -5.59 4.45 -14.80
C GLY A 346 -6.84 4.91 -14.06
N SER A 347 -6.85 4.86 -12.73
CA SER A 347 -7.88 5.45 -11.89
C SER A 347 -7.82 6.98 -11.92
N ALA A 348 -8.98 7.63 -11.94
CA ALA A 348 -9.09 9.08 -11.81
C ALA A 348 -8.60 9.62 -10.44
N SER A 349 -8.35 8.74 -9.47
CA SER A 349 -7.69 9.09 -8.19
C SER A 349 -6.17 9.17 -8.27
N GLY A 350 -5.55 8.57 -9.29
CA GLY A 350 -4.09 8.52 -9.47
C GLY A 350 -3.56 9.41 -10.59
N THR A 351 -4.39 9.84 -11.55
CA THR A 351 -3.96 10.73 -12.64
C THR A 351 -5.10 11.64 -13.08
N ASP A 352 -4.82 12.93 -13.18
CA ASP A 352 -5.77 13.95 -13.64
C ASP A 352 -5.12 14.91 -14.66
N ALA A 353 -5.91 15.86 -15.19
CA ALA A 353 -5.42 16.81 -16.19
C ALA A 353 -4.32 17.77 -15.64
N PRO A 354 -4.46 18.40 -14.45
CA PRO A 354 -3.38 19.17 -13.82
C PRO A 354 -2.05 18.41 -13.64
N LEU A 355 -2.08 17.13 -13.27
CA LEU A 355 -0.88 16.31 -13.15
C LEU A 355 -0.30 15.98 -14.53
N ALA A 356 -1.13 15.51 -15.47
CA ALA A 356 -0.69 15.17 -16.83
C ALA A 356 -0.07 16.38 -17.56
N GLN A 357 -0.69 17.57 -17.44
CA GLN A 357 -0.17 18.81 -18.04
C GLN A 357 1.12 19.33 -17.39
N ARG A 358 1.38 18.98 -16.13
CA ARG A 358 2.62 19.32 -15.41
C ARG A 358 3.77 18.38 -15.77
N LEU A 359 3.44 17.10 -15.95
CA LEU A 359 4.37 16.03 -16.30
C LEU A 359 4.70 16.01 -17.80
N THR A 360 3.78 16.45 -18.67
CA THR A 360 3.94 16.49 -20.13
C THR A 360 4.50 15.19 -20.74
N PRO A 361 3.98 13.98 -20.38
CA PRO A 361 4.59 12.73 -20.81
C PRO A 361 4.53 12.53 -22.33
N ARG A 362 5.66 12.09 -22.92
CA ARG A 362 5.71 11.66 -24.33
C ARG A 362 4.99 10.32 -24.50
N ILE A 363 5.22 9.41 -23.55
CA ILE A 363 4.64 8.07 -23.49
C ILE A 363 3.96 7.90 -22.13
N ALA A 364 2.75 7.35 -22.12
CA ALA A 364 2.07 6.93 -20.91
C ALA A 364 1.66 5.46 -21.01
N VAL A 365 1.98 4.65 -20.00
CA VAL A 365 1.67 3.22 -19.95
C VAL A 365 0.73 2.93 -18.78
N LEU A 366 -0.38 2.24 -19.07
CA LEU A 366 -1.37 1.82 -18.08
C LEU A 366 -1.35 0.31 -17.94
N SER A 367 -1.06 -0.19 -16.74
CA SER A 367 -1.16 -1.61 -16.43
C SER A 367 -2.57 -1.91 -15.91
N TYR A 368 -3.32 -2.80 -16.57
CA TYR A 368 -4.70 -3.15 -16.17
C TYR A 368 -5.17 -4.42 -16.89
N GLY A 369 -6.16 -5.10 -16.31
CA GLY A 369 -6.81 -6.26 -16.95
C GLY A 369 -8.03 -5.85 -17.77
N LEU A 370 -8.25 -6.46 -18.95
CA LEU A 370 -9.51 -6.29 -19.69
C LEU A 370 -10.71 -6.80 -18.87
N GLY A 371 -11.82 -6.06 -18.88
CA GLY A 371 -13.04 -6.43 -18.17
C GLY A 371 -12.92 -6.38 -16.64
N ASN A 372 -11.94 -5.65 -16.08
CA ASN A 372 -11.83 -5.49 -14.63
C ASN A 372 -13.05 -4.76 -14.04
N SER A 373 -13.43 -5.14 -12.83
CA SER A 373 -14.59 -4.58 -12.12
C SER A 373 -14.39 -3.16 -11.57
N TYR A 374 -13.20 -2.57 -11.73
CA TYR A 374 -12.88 -1.24 -11.24
C TYR A 374 -13.21 -0.13 -12.27
N GLY A 375 -13.44 -0.51 -13.53
CA GLY A 375 -13.64 0.46 -14.61
C GLY A 375 -12.34 1.18 -15.01
N HIS A 376 -11.20 0.50 -14.91
CA HIS A 376 -9.88 1.07 -15.21
C HIS A 376 -9.35 0.60 -16.57
N PRO A 377 -8.77 1.47 -17.42
CA PRO A 377 -8.56 2.90 -17.17
C PRO A 377 -9.86 3.70 -17.30
N ALA A 378 -9.96 4.79 -16.55
CA ALA A 378 -11.07 5.73 -16.65
C ALA A 378 -10.89 6.67 -17.84
N GLN A 379 -12.00 7.02 -18.54
CA GLN A 379 -11.95 7.90 -19.71
C GLN A 379 -11.29 9.26 -19.40
N THR A 380 -11.55 9.82 -18.21
CA THR A 380 -10.93 11.09 -17.77
C THR A 380 -9.41 11.04 -17.69
N VAL A 381 -8.82 9.86 -17.46
CA VAL A 381 -7.35 9.67 -17.46
C VAL A 381 -6.83 9.63 -18.88
N LEU A 382 -7.52 8.93 -19.79
CA LEU A 382 -7.16 8.89 -21.21
C LEU A 382 -7.24 10.29 -21.83
N ASP A 383 -8.30 11.04 -21.52
CA ASP A 383 -8.49 12.42 -21.99
C ASP A 383 -7.40 13.36 -21.44
N ALA A 384 -7.05 13.22 -20.14
CA ALA A 384 -5.99 14.00 -19.51
C ALA A 384 -4.60 13.75 -20.14
N LEU A 385 -4.26 12.49 -20.38
CA LEU A 385 -2.99 12.10 -21.01
C LEU A 385 -2.92 12.54 -22.48
N ALA A 386 -4.01 12.35 -23.24
CA ALA A 386 -4.10 12.81 -24.63
C ALA A 386 -4.00 14.34 -24.73
N ALA A 387 -4.65 15.08 -23.83
CA ALA A 387 -4.56 16.54 -23.77
C ALA A 387 -3.15 17.06 -23.37
N ALA A 388 -2.36 16.25 -22.67
CA ALA A 388 -0.95 16.53 -22.38
C ALA A 388 0.00 16.15 -23.53
N GLY A 389 -0.50 15.56 -24.62
CA GLY A 389 0.29 15.14 -25.79
C GLY A 389 0.86 13.72 -25.72
N ALA A 390 0.46 12.92 -24.73
CA ALA A 390 1.02 11.59 -24.51
C ALA A 390 0.50 10.55 -25.51
N THR A 391 1.41 9.71 -26.02
CA THR A 391 1.01 8.46 -26.68
C THR A 391 0.70 7.41 -25.61
N VAL A 392 -0.53 6.92 -25.61
CA VAL A 392 -1.06 6.05 -24.56
C VAL A 392 -0.98 4.57 -24.96
N TYR A 393 -0.34 3.77 -24.10
CA TYR A 393 -0.23 2.31 -24.22
C TYR A 393 -0.84 1.62 -23.00
N GLY A 394 -1.28 0.37 -23.15
CA GLY A 394 -1.96 -0.32 -22.04
C GLY A 394 -1.83 -1.83 -22.10
N THR A 395 -1.45 -2.46 -20.97
CA THR A 395 -1.15 -3.91 -20.95
C THR A 395 -2.38 -4.75 -21.29
N GLY A 396 -3.56 -4.40 -20.76
CA GLY A 396 -4.81 -5.08 -21.09
C GLY A 396 -5.10 -5.06 -22.61
N ALA A 397 -4.93 -3.92 -23.28
CA ALA A 397 -5.16 -3.82 -24.72
C ALA A 397 -4.06 -4.49 -25.55
N GLN A 398 -2.79 -4.29 -25.20
CA GLN A 398 -1.64 -4.49 -26.08
C GLN A 398 -0.65 -5.57 -25.58
N GLY A 399 -0.96 -6.26 -24.50
CA GLY A 399 -0.06 -7.22 -23.85
C GLY A 399 1.15 -6.53 -23.24
N THR A 400 2.27 -7.23 -23.09
CA THR A 400 3.50 -6.63 -22.57
C THR A 400 3.93 -5.42 -23.42
N VAL A 401 4.07 -4.25 -22.78
CA VAL A 401 4.56 -3.01 -23.42
C VAL A 401 6.04 -2.85 -23.09
N THR A 402 6.88 -2.73 -24.11
CA THR A 402 8.33 -2.55 -23.96
C THR A 402 8.72 -1.17 -24.45
N VAL A 403 9.36 -0.37 -23.60
CA VAL A 403 9.96 0.92 -23.95
C VAL A 403 11.48 0.79 -23.84
N THR A 404 12.20 1.15 -24.90
CA THR A 404 13.66 1.10 -24.98
C THR A 404 14.23 2.50 -25.16
N SER A 405 15.29 2.82 -24.40
CA SER A 405 16.04 4.09 -24.44
C SER A 405 17.52 3.85 -24.71
N ASP A 406 18.13 4.71 -25.50
CA ASP A 406 19.56 4.76 -25.88
C ASP A 406 20.25 6.05 -25.36
N GLU A 407 19.83 6.52 -24.19
CA GLU A 407 20.17 7.83 -23.58
C GLU A 407 19.42 9.02 -24.21
N HIS A 408 18.91 8.95 -25.45
CA HIS A 408 18.32 10.11 -26.14
C HIS A 408 16.94 9.82 -26.75
N ASP A 409 16.85 8.82 -27.62
CA ASP A 409 15.62 8.43 -28.28
C ASP A 409 14.85 7.37 -27.49
N LEU A 410 13.56 7.24 -27.82
CA LEU A 410 12.65 6.27 -27.21
C LEU A 410 11.91 5.51 -28.30
N SER A 411 11.95 4.19 -28.20
CA SER A 411 11.18 3.29 -29.04
C SER A 411 10.23 2.43 -28.20
N VAL A 412 9.04 2.16 -28.74
CA VAL A 412 8.02 1.35 -28.07
C VAL A 412 7.62 0.17 -28.96
N SER A 413 7.53 -1.01 -28.36
CA SER A 413 6.95 -2.21 -28.99
C SER A 413 5.94 -2.85 -28.06
N THR A 414 4.90 -3.48 -28.62
CA THR A 414 3.87 -4.18 -27.86
C THR A 414 3.77 -5.64 -28.27
N GLU A 415 3.40 -6.50 -27.32
CA GLU A 415 3.24 -7.94 -27.53
C GLU A 415 2.11 -8.27 -28.53
N ARG A 416 1.02 -7.49 -28.50
CA ARG A 416 -0.10 -7.58 -29.45
C ARG A 416 -0.54 -6.21 -29.92
N GLN A 417 -1.25 -6.19 -31.05
CA GLN A 417 -1.97 -5.01 -31.53
C GLN A 417 -3.25 -4.81 -30.72
N GLY A 418 -3.58 -3.56 -30.42
CA GLY A 418 -4.75 -3.18 -29.65
C GLY A 418 -4.81 -1.69 -29.38
N THR A 419 -6.01 -1.19 -29.04
CA THR A 419 -6.27 0.21 -28.72
C THR A 419 -6.68 0.32 -27.26
N VAL A 420 -6.05 1.22 -26.51
CA VAL A 420 -6.47 1.52 -25.13
C VAL A 420 -7.84 2.19 -25.17
N GLN A 421 -8.79 1.63 -24.42
CA GLN A 421 -10.15 2.14 -24.30
C GLN A 421 -10.57 2.11 -22.82
N ALA A 422 -11.33 3.12 -22.41
CA ALA A 422 -11.90 3.13 -21.07
C ALA A 422 -12.82 1.92 -20.87
N GLN A 423 -12.75 1.29 -19.70
CA GLN A 423 -13.64 0.17 -19.40
C GLN A 423 -15.01 0.71 -18.97
N SER A 424 -16.07 0.31 -19.66
CA SER A 424 -17.44 0.55 -19.19
C SER A 424 -17.76 -0.40 -18.04
N THR A 425 -18.49 0.10 -17.03
CA THR A 425 -18.98 -0.73 -15.92
C THR A 425 -20.21 -1.58 -16.30
N ASP A 426 -20.66 -1.52 -17.55
CA ASP A 426 -21.78 -2.27 -18.10
C ASP A 426 -21.36 -3.67 -18.58
N ALA A 427 -20.98 -4.53 -17.63
CA ALA A 427 -20.71 -5.94 -17.87
C ALA A 427 -21.48 -6.83 -16.87
N GLY A 428 -22.78 -7.03 -17.11
CA GLY A 428 -23.65 -7.68 -16.11
C GLY A 428 -25.03 -8.23 -16.53
N ALA A 429 -25.30 -8.44 -17.82
CA ALA A 429 -26.54 -9.12 -18.27
C ALA A 429 -26.42 -9.75 -19.67
N GLY A 430 -25.76 -10.91 -19.77
CA GLY A 430 -25.62 -11.69 -21.00
C GLY A 430 -26.01 -13.15 -20.80
N SER A 431 -27.30 -13.46 -20.87
CA SER A 431 -27.81 -14.83 -20.80
C SER A 431 -27.37 -15.65 -22.01
N SER A 432 -27.15 -16.94 -21.78
CA SER A 432 -26.93 -17.94 -22.83
C SER A 432 -28.08 -18.02 -23.84
N SER A 433 -27.73 -18.08 -25.13
CA SER A 433 -28.46 -18.87 -26.13
C SER A 433 -27.55 -19.22 -27.30
N LEU A 434 -27.32 -20.51 -27.51
CA LEU A 434 -26.87 -21.07 -28.78
C LEU A 434 -28.06 -20.99 -29.77
N ASP A 435 -27.82 -20.62 -31.02
CA ASP A 435 -28.24 -21.48 -32.16
C ASP A 435 -27.62 -21.03 -33.49
N GLU A 436 -27.60 -21.95 -34.46
CA GLU A 436 -26.88 -21.85 -35.73
C GLU A 436 -27.69 -21.28 -36.91
N GLY A 437 -26.97 -20.75 -37.91
CA GLY A 437 -27.29 -20.98 -39.33
C GLY A 437 -27.95 -19.85 -40.13
N GLY A 438 -27.39 -19.55 -41.32
CA GLY A 438 -28.05 -18.74 -42.34
C GLY A 438 -27.12 -17.95 -43.26
N THR A 439 -26.83 -18.48 -44.45
CA THR A 439 -25.98 -17.84 -45.49
C THR A 439 -26.72 -16.84 -46.40
N THR A 440 -25.93 -16.09 -47.20
CA THR A 440 -26.31 -15.14 -48.27
C THR A 440 -26.83 -13.78 -47.78
N GLY A 441 -26.54 -12.63 -48.41
CA GLY A 441 -25.70 -12.34 -49.58
C GLY A 441 -26.28 -11.15 -50.35
N GLY A 442 -25.49 -10.10 -50.61
CA GLY A 442 -25.95 -8.94 -51.41
C GLY A 442 -25.21 -7.64 -51.14
N GLN A 443 -24.85 -6.92 -52.20
CA GLN A 443 -24.20 -5.60 -52.16
C GLN A 443 -25.24 -4.49 -51.98
N ALA A 444 -24.95 -3.46 -51.18
CA ALA A 444 -25.24 -2.05 -51.53
C ALA A 444 -24.52 -1.07 -50.58
N ALA A 445 -24.02 0.02 -51.15
CA ALA A 445 -23.73 1.29 -50.50
C ALA A 445 -24.07 2.40 -51.52
N PRO A 446 -24.13 3.70 -51.17
CA PRO A 446 -24.15 4.32 -49.84
C PRO A 446 -25.36 5.27 -49.65
N ALA A 447 -25.49 5.88 -48.46
CA ALA A 447 -26.21 7.15 -48.31
C ALA A 447 -25.57 7.99 -47.20
N GLN A 448 -25.37 9.28 -47.46
CA GLN A 448 -24.80 10.26 -46.53
C GLN A 448 -25.91 10.92 -45.72
N THR A 449 -25.69 11.20 -44.44
CA THR A 449 -26.36 12.31 -43.76
C THR A 449 -25.40 13.06 -42.84
N GLU A 450 -25.55 14.37 -42.86
CA GLU A 450 -24.68 15.42 -42.34
C GLU A 450 -24.64 15.50 -40.81
N ALA A 451 -23.52 15.95 -40.24
CA ALA A 451 -23.34 16.11 -38.79
C ALA A 451 -23.76 17.53 -38.33
N ALA A 452 -24.54 17.61 -37.25
CA ALA A 452 -24.89 18.86 -36.59
C ALA A 452 -24.05 19.07 -35.30
N GLN A 453 -23.36 20.21 -35.20
CA GLN A 453 -22.67 20.64 -33.98
C GLN A 453 -23.64 21.32 -33.00
N PRO A 454 -23.55 21.07 -31.68
CA PRO A 454 -24.24 21.87 -30.67
C PRO A 454 -23.40 23.10 -30.24
N GLN A 455 -24.06 24.25 -30.13
CA GLN A 455 -23.55 25.48 -29.49
C GLN A 455 -24.00 25.55 -28.02
N PRO A 456 -23.31 26.33 -27.16
CA PRO A 456 -23.47 26.27 -25.70
C PRO A 456 -24.60 27.16 -25.16
N SER A 457 -25.07 26.85 -23.94
CA SER A 457 -25.99 27.69 -23.17
C SER A 457 -25.51 27.89 -21.72
N SER A 458 -25.99 28.95 -21.08
CA SER A 458 -25.62 29.40 -19.72
C SER A 458 -26.85 30.09 -19.07
N PRO A 459 -26.81 30.62 -17.83
CA PRO A 459 -26.96 29.78 -16.64
C PRO A 459 -27.98 30.33 -15.62
N SER A 460 -29.01 29.57 -15.26
CA SER A 460 -29.69 29.70 -13.96
C SER A 460 -30.77 28.63 -13.74
N ASP A 461 -30.41 27.51 -13.10
CA ASP A 461 -31.31 26.73 -12.24
C ASP A 461 -30.43 25.99 -11.24
N GLN A 462 -30.74 26.07 -9.94
CA GLN A 462 -30.02 25.25 -8.95
C GLN A 462 -30.58 23.84 -8.99
N GLU A 463 -29.90 23.01 -9.76
CA GLU A 463 -30.30 21.66 -10.08
C GLU A 463 -30.46 20.78 -8.83
N GLU A 464 -31.57 20.04 -8.76
CA GLU A 464 -31.93 19.23 -7.58
C GLU A 464 -30.84 18.19 -7.29
N VAL A 465 -30.16 18.29 -6.15
CA VAL A 465 -29.12 17.32 -5.76
C VAL A 465 -29.76 16.06 -5.19
N VAL A 466 -29.55 14.95 -5.89
CA VAL A 466 -30.02 13.61 -5.55
C VAL A 466 -28.88 12.71 -5.06
N TYR A 467 -29.24 11.62 -4.39
CA TYR A 467 -28.32 10.73 -3.70
C TYR A 467 -28.46 9.31 -4.23
N VAL A 468 -27.34 8.66 -4.51
CA VAL A 468 -27.28 7.32 -5.10
C VAL A 468 -26.47 6.41 -4.19
N ALA A 469 -26.91 5.16 -4.06
CA ALA A 469 -26.16 4.13 -3.34
C ALA A 469 -25.21 3.39 -4.30
N PRO A 470 -23.99 2.99 -3.89
CA PRO A 470 -22.99 2.36 -4.76
C PRO A 470 -23.45 1.13 -5.56
N SER A 471 -24.49 0.44 -5.10
CA SER A 471 -25.07 -0.75 -5.76
C SER A 471 -26.55 -0.57 -6.14
N GLY A 472 -27.04 0.66 -6.24
CA GLY A 472 -28.46 0.97 -6.45
C GLY A 472 -28.73 1.60 -7.82
N THR A 473 -29.68 1.06 -8.59
CA THR A 473 -30.13 1.61 -9.88
C THR A 473 -31.13 2.78 -9.73
N LYS A 474 -31.20 3.39 -8.55
CA LYS A 474 -32.19 4.42 -8.20
C LYS A 474 -31.54 5.59 -7.49
N TYR A 475 -31.96 6.81 -7.85
CA TYR A 475 -31.63 8.01 -7.10
C TYR A 475 -32.71 8.33 -6.07
N HIS A 476 -32.31 9.07 -5.03
CA HIS A 476 -33.12 9.37 -3.86
C HIS A 476 -32.98 10.85 -3.47
N ALA A 477 -34.06 11.47 -3.00
CA ALA A 477 -33.98 12.78 -2.35
C ALA A 477 -33.23 12.69 -1.00
N LYS A 478 -32.70 13.82 -0.51
CA LYS A 478 -31.98 13.91 0.77
C LYS A 478 -32.83 13.35 1.92
N GLY A 479 -32.30 12.40 2.68
CA GLY A 479 -33.00 11.80 3.82
C GLY A 479 -34.08 10.76 3.47
N CYS A 480 -34.19 10.33 2.20
CA CYS A 480 -35.16 9.30 1.82
C CYS A 480 -35.00 8.01 2.65
N ARG A 481 -36.10 7.50 3.22
CA ARG A 481 -36.09 6.33 4.12
C ARG A 481 -35.45 5.07 3.52
N THR A 482 -35.53 4.88 2.20
CA THR A 482 -34.93 3.72 1.50
C THR A 482 -33.41 3.85 1.34
N LEU A 483 -32.86 5.06 1.35
CA LEU A 483 -31.43 5.34 1.29
C LEU A 483 -30.70 4.96 2.60
N SER A 484 -31.42 4.96 3.73
CA SER A 484 -30.86 4.67 5.08
C SER A 484 -30.20 3.29 5.24
N ARG A 485 -30.40 2.37 4.30
CA ARG A 485 -29.77 1.04 4.28
C ARG A 485 -28.34 1.05 3.73
N SER A 486 -27.95 2.10 3.02
CA SER A 486 -26.62 2.26 2.42
C SER A 486 -25.75 3.15 3.29
N LYS A 487 -24.58 2.64 3.72
CA LYS A 487 -23.64 3.36 4.61
C LYS A 487 -22.75 4.37 3.88
N VAL A 488 -22.71 4.27 2.56
CA VAL A 488 -21.99 5.14 1.63
C VAL A 488 -22.99 5.57 0.58
N VAL A 489 -23.01 6.85 0.23
CA VAL A 489 -23.89 7.44 -0.79
C VAL A 489 -23.14 8.54 -1.51
N THR A 490 -23.33 8.64 -2.82
CA THR A 490 -22.79 9.71 -3.67
C THR A 490 -23.90 10.71 -3.95
N SER A 491 -23.64 12.00 -3.79
CA SER A 491 -24.57 13.07 -4.17
C SER A 491 -24.17 13.68 -5.50
N MET A 492 -25.13 13.86 -6.40
CA MET A 492 -24.93 14.47 -7.72
C MET A 492 -26.20 15.23 -8.15
N PRO A 493 -26.13 16.16 -9.12
CA PRO A 493 -27.31 16.80 -9.69
C PRO A 493 -28.23 15.78 -10.37
N ARG A 494 -29.54 16.06 -10.39
CA ARG A 494 -30.56 15.15 -10.90
C ARG A 494 -30.40 14.79 -12.38
N SER A 495 -30.07 15.75 -13.25
CA SER A 495 -29.82 15.44 -14.67
C SER A 495 -28.61 14.52 -14.84
N GLN A 496 -27.55 14.71 -14.05
CA GLN A 496 -26.39 13.82 -14.05
C GLN A 496 -26.78 12.40 -13.61
N ALA A 497 -27.63 12.26 -12.59
CA ALA A 497 -28.14 10.95 -12.17
C ALA A 497 -29.01 10.29 -13.26
N GLU A 498 -29.91 11.04 -13.89
CA GLU A 498 -30.78 10.56 -14.96
C GLU A 498 -29.98 10.20 -16.23
N ALA A 499 -28.95 10.97 -16.57
CA ALA A 499 -28.01 10.67 -17.66
C ALA A 499 -27.14 9.43 -17.37
N GLN A 500 -26.85 9.14 -16.10
CA GLN A 500 -26.21 7.90 -15.65
C GLN A 500 -27.20 6.72 -15.53
N GLY A 501 -28.42 6.85 -16.05
CA GLY A 501 -29.43 5.79 -16.08
C GLY A 501 -30.13 5.54 -14.73
N TYR A 502 -29.82 6.30 -13.69
CA TYR A 502 -30.54 6.21 -12.42
C TYR A 502 -31.94 6.78 -12.56
N THR A 503 -32.91 6.06 -12.02
CA THR A 503 -34.32 6.48 -12.04
C THR A 503 -34.81 6.77 -10.62
N ALA A 504 -35.79 7.66 -10.45
CA ALA A 504 -36.30 7.99 -9.13
C ALA A 504 -36.74 6.73 -8.36
N CYS A 505 -36.35 6.61 -7.09
CA CYS A 505 -36.84 5.52 -6.26
C CYS A 505 -38.37 5.63 -6.06
N LYS A 506 -39.08 4.52 -5.78
CA LYS A 506 -40.55 4.49 -5.60
C LYS A 506 -41.11 5.41 -4.48
N VAL A 507 -40.26 6.07 -3.70
CA VAL A 507 -40.62 7.03 -2.63
C VAL A 507 -40.30 8.47 -3.03
N CYS A 508 -39.52 8.70 -4.10
CA CYS A 508 -39.12 10.02 -4.59
C CYS A 508 -39.63 10.33 -6.00
N GLY A 509 -40.13 9.33 -6.74
CA GLY A 509 -40.73 9.48 -8.07
C GLY A 509 -42.20 9.09 -8.10
N GLY A 510 -42.94 9.40 -7.04
CA GLY A 510 -44.38 9.15 -6.90
C GLY A 510 -45.03 10.28 -6.12
#